data_AF-A0A3N2KCI9-F1
#
_entry.id   AF-A0A3N2KCI9-F1
#
_cell.length_a   1.000
_cell.length_b   1.000
_cell.length_c   1.000
_cell.angle_alpha   90.00
_cell.angle_beta   90.00
_cell.angle_gamma   90.00
#
_symmetry.space_group_name_H-M   'P 1'
#
loop_
_entity.id
_entity.type
_entity.pdbx_description
1 polymer ?
#
loop_
_entity_poly.entity_id
_entity_poly.type
_entity_poly.pdbx_seq_one_letter_code
_entity_poly.pdbx_strand_id
1 'polypeptide(L)'
;MKIYRKIFLLLFAGAVSLGAAAQVETGGVVRKRSGRDKKKTEKTVGVTDRMQSFYEKKNTHDADLSYMREIYRDLDLTKAENTPLYYPEDVIDGRENLLRVILGAVIDGRIPAYEYLDGREIFTDQYKVKVGEMLDRFGIYYTEAKGSTAKNPKYHIEEADMPTGQVLNYYIIEKWEFDRRSNRMKTRVEAICPVMKRAGDFGGEAKYPMFWVKFDALRPFLAHQYVFVNDDNNIPQYSLDDYFTLGMYEGEIYKTRNLKNLSMAQMYPDEDMRKQAQDSIDNRLRNYGKNLWVPTREEYLAQKEKEEELAKSIASGDTIPGRTMVAESKTVKKSSARTRKRTSTAKKAKARKVKSSSSNQPNSSATKSVRRRKR
;
A
#
# COMPACT_ATOMS: atom_id res chain seq x y z
N MET A 1 -37.69 34.03 -57.57
CA MET A 1 -37.54 32.60 -57.19
C MET A 1 -36.11 32.06 -57.08
N LYS A 2 -35.05 32.75 -57.57
CA LYS A 2 -33.66 32.22 -57.55
C LYS A 2 -32.89 32.41 -56.22
N ILE A 3 -33.34 33.28 -55.33
CA ILE A 3 -32.65 33.61 -54.06
C ILE A 3 -32.99 32.59 -52.96
N TYR A 4 -34.26 32.18 -52.86
CA TYR A 4 -34.71 31.18 -51.89
C TYR A 4 -34.03 29.82 -52.06
N ARG A 5 -33.71 29.40 -53.30
CA ARG A 5 -32.96 28.15 -53.56
C ARG A 5 -31.54 28.17 -53.02
N LYS A 6 -30.87 29.34 -53.02
CA LYS A 6 -29.49 29.47 -52.51
C LYS A 6 -29.47 29.51 -50.98
N ILE A 7 -30.47 30.14 -50.37
CA ILE A 7 -30.62 30.18 -48.90
C ILE A 7 -30.96 28.79 -48.35
N PHE A 8 -31.83 28.04 -49.04
CA PHE A 8 -32.17 26.68 -48.63
C PHE A 8 -30.98 25.71 -48.73
N LEU A 9 -30.16 25.84 -49.78
CA LEU A 9 -28.92 25.04 -49.92
C LEU A 9 -27.87 25.37 -48.85
N LEU A 10 -27.74 26.65 -48.45
CA LEU A 10 -26.83 27.05 -47.38
C LEU A 10 -27.29 26.56 -45.99
N LEU A 11 -28.60 26.59 -45.71
CA LEU A 11 -29.15 26.04 -44.47
C LEU A 11 -29.01 24.51 -44.40
N PHE A 12 -29.16 23.80 -45.52
CA PHE A 12 -28.98 22.36 -45.56
C PHE A 12 -27.51 21.95 -45.38
N ALA A 13 -26.56 22.73 -45.92
CA ALA A 13 -25.13 22.50 -45.71
C ALA A 13 -24.68 22.73 -44.26
N GLY A 14 -25.30 23.70 -43.56
CA GLY A 14 -25.05 23.94 -42.13
C GLY A 14 -25.62 22.86 -41.21
N ALA A 15 -26.75 22.24 -41.57
CA ALA A 15 -27.35 21.16 -40.77
C ALA A 15 -26.56 19.84 -40.89
N VAL A 16 -25.93 19.58 -42.03
CA VAL A 16 -25.12 18.36 -42.25
C VAL A 16 -23.76 18.44 -41.54
N SER A 17 -23.18 19.63 -41.39
CA SER A 17 -21.92 19.80 -40.63
C SER A 17 -22.09 19.69 -39.11
N LEU A 18 -23.27 20.01 -38.58
CA LEU A 18 -23.61 19.83 -37.16
C LEU A 18 -23.95 18.38 -36.78
N GLY A 19 -24.40 17.55 -37.74
CA GLY A 19 -24.68 16.14 -37.52
C GLY A 19 -23.44 15.24 -37.38
N ALA A 20 -22.27 15.70 -37.84
CA ALA A 20 -21.02 14.93 -37.77
C ALA A 20 -20.32 15.01 -36.39
N ALA A 21 -20.78 15.88 -35.49
CA ALA A 21 -20.17 16.09 -34.17
C ALA A 21 -20.86 15.31 -33.02
N ALA A 22 -21.88 14.48 -33.32
CA ALA A 22 -22.60 13.69 -32.34
C ALA A 22 -22.52 12.18 -32.66
N GLN A 23 -21.31 11.63 -32.68
CA GLN A 23 -21.13 10.18 -32.57
C GLN A 23 -20.63 9.83 -31.17
N VAL A 24 -21.47 9.08 -30.48
CA VAL A 24 -21.25 8.48 -29.16
C VAL A 24 -19.98 7.62 -29.19
N GLU A 25 -19.01 7.94 -28.31
CA GLU A 25 -17.82 7.11 -28.05
C GLU A 25 -18.20 5.87 -27.23
N THR A 26 -18.85 4.89 -27.86
CA THR A 26 -19.02 3.55 -27.30
C THR A 26 -18.72 2.49 -28.36
N GLY A 27 -17.42 2.29 -28.62
CA GLY A 27 -16.95 1.17 -29.45
C GLY A 27 -15.57 1.42 -30.02
N GLY A 28 -14.54 0.82 -29.42
CA GLY A 28 -13.17 0.91 -29.92
C GLY A 28 -13.05 0.31 -31.33
N VAL A 29 -12.83 1.16 -32.33
CA VAL A 29 -12.52 0.72 -33.69
C VAL A 29 -11.08 0.22 -33.73
N VAL A 30 -10.89 -1.08 -33.97
CA VAL A 30 -9.56 -1.67 -34.24
C VAL A 30 -9.10 -1.20 -35.61
N ARG A 31 -8.32 -0.12 -35.67
CA ARG A 31 -7.64 0.31 -36.91
C ARG A 31 -6.42 -0.57 -37.17
N LYS A 32 -6.32 -1.14 -38.38
CA LYS A 32 -5.16 -1.91 -38.85
C LYS A 32 -3.99 -0.95 -39.02
N ARG A 33 -2.95 -1.09 -38.18
CA ARG A 33 -1.77 -0.21 -38.16
C ARG A 33 -1.00 -0.28 -39.49
N SER A 34 -0.53 0.87 -39.97
CA SER A 34 0.29 0.97 -41.17
C SER A 34 1.71 0.46 -40.91
N GLY A 35 2.44 0.03 -41.94
CA GLY A 35 3.84 -0.44 -41.80
C GLY A 35 4.80 0.60 -41.19
N ARG A 36 4.44 1.89 -41.25
CA ARG A 36 5.17 3.00 -40.61
C ARG A 36 4.97 3.04 -39.10
N ASP A 37 3.80 2.62 -38.60
CA ASP A 37 3.53 2.51 -37.16
C ASP A 37 4.27 1.32 -36.53
N LYS A 38 4.42 0.21 -37.28
CA LYS A 38 5.24 -0.94 -36.83
C LYS A 38 6.69 -0.53 -36.58
N LYS A 39 7.29 0.24 -37.49
CA LYS A 39 8.68 0.71 -37.38
C LYS A 39 8.93 1.72 -36.25
N LYS A 40 7.90 2.44 -35.79
CA LYS A 40 7.99 3.29 -34.57
C LYS A 40 7.89 2.46 -33.29
N THR A 41 7.16 1.34 -33.31
CA THR A 41 6.96 0.50 -32.13
C THR A 41 8.20 -0.35 -31.82
N GLU A 42 8.96 -0.77 -32.84
CA GLU A 42 10.16 -1.60 -32.67
C GLU A 42 11.36 -0.87 -32.03
N LYS A 43 11.35 0.46 -31.94
CA LYS A 43 12.46 1.25 -31.38
C LYS A 43 12.29 1.68 -29.92
N THR A 44 11.14 1.42 -29.30
CA THR A 44 10.92 1.67 -27.87
C THR A 44 10.85 0.34 -27.14
N VAL A 45 12.00 -0.21 -26.78
CA VAL A 45 12.10 -1.16 -25.67
C VAL A 45 11.72 -0.35 -24.42
N GLY A 46 10.44 -0.33 -24.09
CA GLY A 46 9.91 0.56 -23.06
C GLY A 46 8.41 0.42 -22.87
N VAL A 47 7.93 0.95 -21.75
CA VAL A 47 6.53 0.92 -21.33
C VAL A 47 5.64 1.49 -22.43
N THR A 48 4.71 0.67 -22.93
CA THR A 48 3.74 1.12 -23.94
C THR A 48 2.61 1.91 -23.28
N ASP A 49 2.03 2.90 -23.99
CA ASP A 49 0.88 3.68 -23.48
C ASP A 49 -0.27 2.79 -23.01
N ARG A 50 -0.50 1.66 -23.70
CA ARG A 50 -1.51 0.67 -23.30
C ARG A 50 -1.20 0.05 -21.95
N MET A 51 0.05 -0.33 -21.74
CA MET A 51 0.50 -0.87 -20.45
C MET A 51 0.39 0.18 -19.35
N GLN A 52 0.82 1.41 -19.61
CA GLN A 52 0.67 2.50 -18.64
C GLN A 52 -0.79 2.75 -18.27
N SER A 53 -1.69 2.79 -19.26
CA SER A 53 -3.14 2.95 -19.00
C SER A 53 -3.77 1.78 -18.24
N PHE A 54 -3.21 0.57 -18.36
CA PHE A 54 -3.66 -0.59 -17.58
C PHE A 54 -3.28 -0.46 -16.09
N TYR A 55 -2.09 0.05 -15.82
CA TYR A 55 -1.59 0.24 -14.46
C TYR A 55 -2.07 1.53 -13.79
N GLU A 56 -2.48 2.54 -14.57
CA GLU A 56 -3.14 3.75 -14.10
C GLU A 56 -4.55 3.40 -13.58
N LYS A 57 -4.63 2.83 -12.39
CA LYS A 57 -5.89 2.49 -11.75
C LYS A 57 -6.57 3.76 -11.27
N LYS A 58 -7.74 4.05 -11.84
CA LYS A 58 -8.65 5.09 -11.32
C LYS A 58 -8.93 4.82 -9.84
N ASN A 59 -8.73 5.85 -9.03
CA ASN A 59 -9.15 5.83 -7.63
C ASN A 59 -10.63 5.46 -7.55
N THR A 60 -10.98 4.58 -6.61
CA THR A 60 -12.39 4.29 -6.33
C THR A 60 -13.08 5.60 -5.97
N HIS A 61 -14.31 5.77 -6.44
CA HIS A 61 -15.06 6.97 -6.12
C HIS A 61 -15.31 7.02 -4.61
N ASP A 62 -15.19 8.22 -4.00
CA ASP A 62 -15.32 8.39 -2.55
C ASP A 62 -16.65 7.85 -2.01
N ALA A 63 -17.72 7.90 -2.82
CA ALA A 63 -19.02 7.34 -2.46
C ALA A 63 -19.03 5.81 -2.26
N ASP A 64 -18.11 5.09 -2.93
CA ASP A 64 -18.00 3.63 -2.84
C ASP A 64 -17.12 3.19 -1.65
N LEU A 65 -16.35 4.11 -1.08
CA LEU A 65 -15.51 3.87 0.08
C LEU A 65 -16.33 4.07 1.36
N SER A 66 -16.29 3.08 2.26
CA SER A 66 -16.87 3.27 3.62
C SER A 66 -15.82 3.64 4.66
N TYR A 67 -14.57 3.29 4.39
CA TYR A 67 -13.44 3.53 5.28
C TYR A 67 -12.19 3.72 4.44
N MET A 68 -11.40 4.71 4.81
CA MET A 68 -10.10 4.96 4.21
C MET A 68 -9.13 5.42 5.29
N ARG A 69 -7.90 4.90 5.26
CA ARG A 69 -6.82 5.34 6.13
C ARG A 69 -5.49 5.32 5.39
N GLU A 70 -4.78 6.44 5.46
CA GLU A 70 -3.43 6.58 4.88
C GLU A 70 -2.37 6.38 5.96
N ILE A 71 -1.38 5.56 5.66
CA ILE A 71 -0.35 5.08 6.58
C ILE A 71 1.01 5.17 5.92
N TYR A 72 2.01 5.52 6.69
CA TYR A 72 3.38 5.59 6.24
C TYR A 72 4.16 4.49 6.96
N ARG A 73 4.79 3.59 6.20
CA ARG A 73 5.62 2.53 6.74
C ARG A 73 7.07 2.71 6.36
N ASP A 74 7.94 2.30 7.27
CA ASP A 74 9.37 2.14 7.06
C ASP A 74 9.66 0.66 6.82
N LEU A 75 10.05 0.34 5.59
CA LEU A 75 10.49 -0.98 5.17
C LEU A 75 11.99 -1.06 5.39
N ASP A 76 12.41 -1.87 6.34
CA ASP A 76 13.82 -2.16 6.57
C ASP A 76 14.22 -3.38 5.73
N LEU A 77 15.22 -3.21 4.86
CA LEU A 77 15.73 -4.27 3.98
C LEU A 77 16.54 -5.33 4.72
N THR A 78 16.94 -5.07 5.96
CA THR A 78 17.59 -6.08 6.81
C THR A 78 16.64 -7.18 7.26
N LYS A 79 15.32 -6.98 7.14
CA LYS A 79 14.31 -8.00 7.44
C LYS A 79 14.18 -9.01 6.30
N ALA A 80 14.00 -10.28 6.65
CA ALA A 80 13.85 -11.39 5.70
C ALA A 80 12.71 -11.15 4.69
N GLU A 81 11.55 -10.68 5.15
CA GLU A 81 10.40 -10.43 4.27
C GLU A 81 10.71 -9.38 3.18
N ASN A 82 11.57 -8.39 3.48
CA ASN A 82 11.92 -7.30 2.56
C ASN A 82 13.20 -7.53 1.77
N THR A 83 13.92 -8.62 2.05
CA THR A 83 15.15 -9.02 1.36
C THR A 83 15.00 -9.07 -0.17
N PRO A 84 13.85 -9.46 -0.76
CA PRO A 84 13.64 -9.44 -2.22
C PRO A 84 13.75 -8.05 -2.87
N LEU A 85 13.66 -6.97 -2.10
CA LEU A 85 13.80 -5.60 -2.62
C LEU A 85 15.27 -5.17 -2.75
N TYR A 86 16.19 -5.85 -2.05
CA TYR A 86 17.62 -5.55 -1.98
C TYR A 86 18.49 -6.45 -2.85
N TYR A 87 18.02 -7.64 -3.22
CA TYR A 87 18.77 -8.55 -4.09
C TYR A 87 18.15 -8.63 -5.49
N PRO A 88 18.97 -8.74 -6.55
CA PRO A 88 20.43 -8.89 -6.54
C PRO A 88 21.21 -7.55 -6.43
N GLU A 89 22.26 -7.50 -5.60
CA GLU A 89 23.11 -6.29 -5.41
C GLU A 89 23.61 -5.70 -6.74
N ASP A 90 24.07 -6.59 -7.62
CA ASP A 90 24.50 -6.30 -8.99
C ASP A 90 23.48 -6.80 -10.01
N VAL A 91 23.52 -6.24 -11.22
CA VAL A 91 22.58 -6.63 -12.27
C VAL A 91 22.94 -8.04 -12.78
N ILE A 92 22.08 -9.02 -12.51
CA ILE A 92 22.28 -10.41 -12.92
C ILE A 92 21.14 -10.84 -13.84
N ASP A 93 21.45 -11.25 -15.08
CA ASP A 93 20.48 -11.69 -16.09
C ASP A 93 19.34 -10.69 -16.35
N GLY A 94 19.62 -9.38 -16.22
CA GLY A 94 18.61 -8.32 -16.37
C GLY A 94 17.65 -8.18 -15.19
N ARG A 95 17.87 -8.92 -14.09
CA ARG A 95 17.23 -8.67 -12.80
C ARG A 95 17.96 -7.56 -12.08
N GLU A 96 17.21 -6.63 -11.52
CA GLU A 96 17.73 -5.43 -10.88
C GLU A 96 17.02 -5.20 -9.54
N ASN A 97 17.73 -4.58 -8.60
CA ASN A 97 17.17 -4.12 -7.34
C ASN A 97 16.09 -3.05 -7.52
N LEU A 98 15.20 -2.95 -6.53
CA LEU A 98 14.15 -1.92 -6.52
C LEU A 98 14.71 -0.51 -6.71
N LEU A 99 15.84 -0.19 -6.05
CA LEU A 99 16.50 1.12 -6.20
C LEU A 99 16.92 1.37 -7.65
N ARG A 100 17.59 0.39 -8.29
CA ARG A 100 18.10 0.51 -9.65
C ARG A 100 16.95 0.77 -10.63
N VAL A 101 15.85 0.05 -10.47
CA VAL A 101 14.63 0.22 -11.28
C VAL A 101 14.02 1.61 -11.08
N ILE A 102 13.85 2.05 -9.83
CA ILE A 102 13.27 3.37 -9.52
C ILE A 102 14.17 4.49 -10.05
N LEU A 103 15.46 4.45 -9.70
CA LEU A 103 16.41 5.52 -10.00
C LEU A 103 16.67 5.59 -11.52
N GLY A 104 16.84 4.45 -12.18
CA GLY A 104 16.97 4.38 -13.64
C GLY A 104 15.75 4.97 -14.36
N ALA A 105 14.53 4.66 -13.91
CA ALA A 105 13.32 5.20 -14.51
C ALA A 105 13.15 6.72 -14.31
N VAL A 106 13.63 7.25 -13.17
CA VAL A 106 13.65 8.70 -12.88
C VAL A 106 14.71 9.41 -13.71
N ILE A 107 15.91 8.84 -13.83
CA ILE A 107 17.03 9.41 -14.62
C ILE A 107 16.70 9.45 -16.11
N ASP A 108 16.07 8.39 -16.63
CA ASP A 108 15.57 8.34 -18.01
C ASP A 108 14.47 9.38 -18.27
N GLY A 109 13.97 10.05 -17.22
CA GLY A 109 12.87 11.02 -17.30
C GLY A 109 11.52 10.39 -17.59
N ARG A 110 11.38 9.06 -17.47
CA ARG A 110 10.12 8.34 -17.70
C ARG A 110 9.14 8.54 -16.54
N ILE A 111 9.65 8.74 -15.33
CA ILE A 111 8.84 8.91 -14.13
C ILE A 111 9.22 10.22 -13.41
N PRO A 112 8.24 11.06 -13.01
CA PRO A 112 8.52 12.22 -12.19
C PRO A 112 8.85 11.83 -10.73
N ALA A 113 9.95 12.37 -10.21
CA ALA A 113 10.29 12.34 -8.80
C ALA A 113 9.78 13.61 -8.09
N TYR A 114 9.32 13.47 -6.84
CA TYR A 114 8.80 14.54 -6.00
C TYR A 114 9.64 14.71 -4.74
N GLU A 115 9.75 15.94 -4.24
CA GLU A 115 10.59 16.24 -3.08
C GLU A 115 10.01 15.61 -1.81
N TYR A 116 10.88 15.12 -0.93
CA TYR A 116 10.49 14.72 0.42
C TYR A 116 10.33 15.97 1.29
N LEU A 117 9.12 16.18 1.82
CA LEU A 117 8.83 17.28 2.73
C LEU A 117 8.60 16.71 4.13
N ASP A 118 9.22 17.30 5.15
CA ASP A 118 9.00 16.92 6.57
C ASP A 118 7.53 17.14 7.03
N GLY A 119 6.75 17.83 6.19
CA GLY A 119 5.33 18.11 6.35
C GLY A 119 4.40 17.11 5.66
N ARG A 120 3.51 17.63 4.81
CA ARG A 120 2.55 16.84 4.05
C ARG A 120 3.15 16.56 2.69
N GLU A 121 3.08 15.31 2.25
CA GLU A 121 3.52 14.96 0.90
C GLU A 121 2.53 15.48 -0.14
N ILE A 122 3.06 16.21 -1.12
CA ILE A 122 2.27 16.85 -2.17
C ILE A 122 2.88 16.45 -3.51
N PHE A 123 2.16 15.61 -4.26
CA PHE A 123 2.61 15.12 -5.56
C PHE A 123 2.14 16.02 -6.71
N THR A 124 2.41 17.32 -6.60
CA THR A 124 2.12 18.32 -7.65
C THR A 124 3.39 18.68 -8.41
N ASP A 125 3.23 19.23 -9.61
CA ASP A 125 4.36 19.60 -10.47
C ASP A 125 5.27 20.67 -9.85
N GLN A 126 4.76 21.42 -8.86
CA GLN A 126 5.52 22.42 -8.11
C GLN A 126 6.63 21.79 -7.25
N TYR A 127 6.41 20.59 -6.72
CA TYR A 127 7.37 19.85 -5.89
C TYR A 127 8.12 18.79 -6.68
N LYS A 128 8.10 18.86 -8.01
CA LYS A 128 8.85 17.95 -8.86
C LYS A 128 10.34 18.28 -8.74
N VAL A 129 11.14 17.30 -8.34
CA VAL A 129 12.59 17.47 -8.20
C VAL A 129 13.24 17.48 -9.57
N LYS A 130 14.21 18.38 -9.77
CA LYS A 130 15.09 18.31 -10.94
C LYS A 130 16.13 17.23 -10.71
N VAL A 131 16.27 16.31 -11.66
CA VAL A 131 17.12 15.13 -11.50
C VAL A 131 18.58 15.50 -11.24
N GLY A 132 19.15 16.52 -11.90
CA GLY A 132 20.53 16.96 -11.63
C GLY A 132 20.73 17.42 -10.18
N GLU A 133 19.88 18.34 -9.70
CA GLU A 133 19.93 18.85 -8.31
C GLU A 133 19.74 17.72 -7.27
N MET A 134 18.95 16.70 -7.61
CA MET A 134 18.76 15.51 -6.79
C MET A 134 20.05 14.69 -6.68
N LEU A 135 20.67 14.37 -7.82
CA LEU A 135 21.89 13.56 -7.86
C LEU A 135 23.04 14.26 -7.12
N ASP A 136 23.19 15.57 -7.31
CA ASP A 136 24.18 16.39 -6.61
C ASP A 136 23.96 16.37 -5.09
N ARG A 137 22.70 16.53 -4.64
CA ARG A 137 22.34 16.54 -3.21
C ARG A 137 22.70 15.21 -2.52
N PHE A 138 22.55 14.09 -3.22
CA PHE A 138 22.88 12.77 -2.70
C PHE A 138 24.32 12.34 -2.98
N GLY A 139 25.12 13.16 -3.68
CA GLY A 139 26.51 12.86 -4.00
C GLY A 139 26.65 11.65 -4.93
N ILE A 140 25.66 11.44 -5.80
CA ILE A 140 25.69 10.35 -6.79
C ILE A 140 26.37 10.90 -8.05
N TYR A 141 27.51 10.33 -8.40
CA TYR A 141 28.24 10.73 -9.60
C TYR A 141 27.45 10.37 -10.85
N TYR A 142 27.41 11.30 -11.80
CA TYR A 142 26.73 11.10 -13.07
C TYR A 142 27.52 11.74 -14.21
N THR A 143 27.32 11.21 -15.40
CA THR A 143 27.82 11.77 -16.65
C THR A 143 26.65 12.25 -17.51
N GLU A 144 26.89 13.20 -18.41
CA GLU A 144 25.87 13.60 -19.37
C GLU A 144 25.72 12.53 -20.46
N ALA A 145 24.49 12.02 -20.62
CA ALA A 145 24.22 10.99 -21.61
C ALA A 145 24.19 11.57 -23.04
N LYS A 146 24.43 10.72 -24.04
CA LYS A 146 24.35 11.09 -25.46
C LYS A 146 22.98 11.67 -25.79
N GLY A 147 22.95 12.93 -26.27
CA GLY A 147 21.72 13.65 -26.60
C GLY A 147 21.11 14.46 -25.45
N SER A 148 21.85 14.66 -24.35
CA SER A 148 21.52 15.66 -23.34
C SER A 148 21.42 17.04 -24.00
N THR A 149 20.30 17.75 -23.77
CA THR A 149 20.09 19.13 -24.24
C THR A 149 19.81 19.99 -23.02
N ALA A 150 20.18 21.28 -23.04
CA ALA A 150 19.92 22.21 -21.93
C ALA A 150 18.43 22.25 -21.46
N LYS A 151 17.48 21.90 -22.34
CA LYS A 151 16.04 21.80 -22.01
C LYS A 151 15.60 20.45 -21.47
N ASN A 152 16.30 19.37 -21.83
CA ASN A 152 16.02 18.00 -21.43
C ASN A 152 17.36 17.32 -21.09
N PRO A 153 17.91 17.59 -19.89
CA PRO A 153 19.16 16.96 -19.49
C PRO A 153 18.93 15.47 -19.34
N LYS A 154 19.84 14.68 -19.89
CA LYS A 154 19.85 13.22 -19.72
C LYS A 154 21.13 12.85 -18.99
N TYR A 155 20.98 12.03 -17.95
CA TYR A 155 22.10 11.60 -17.13
C TYR A 155 22.36 10.12 -17.35
N HIS A 156 23.61 9.72 -17.26
CA HIS A 156 24.04 8.34 -17.25
C HIS A 156 24.86 8.10 -15.99
N ILE A 157 24.52 7.04 -15.26
CA ILE A 157 25.20 6.66 -14.02
C ILE A 157 25.84 5.31 -14.28
N GLU A 158 27.12 5.21 -13.93
CA GLU A 158 27.85 3.96 -14.00
C GLU A 158 27.36 3.00 -12.91
N GLU A 159 27.47 1.70 -13.15
CA GLU A 159 26.99 0.69 -12.21
C GLU A 159 27.68 0.79 -10.83
N ALA A 160 28.95 1.18 -10.81
CA ALA A 160 29.74 1.37 -9.60
C ALA A 160 29.33 2.59 -8.76
N ASP A 161 28.71 3.60 -9.38
CA ASP A 161 28.30 4.84 -8.72
C ASP A 161 26.88 4.76 -8.14
N MET A 162 26.18 3.64 -8.33
CA MET A 162 24.86 3.40 -7.76
C MET A 162 24.95 3.15 -6.25
N PRO A 163 24.23 3.93 -5.40
CA PRO A 163 24.32 3.79 -3.95
C PRO A 163 23.46 2.64 -3.40
N THR A 164 23.46 1.46 -4.05
CA THR A 164 22.67 0.30 -3.61
C THR A 164 23.00 -0.13 -2.18
N GLY A 165 24.28 -0.15 -1.82
CA GLY A 165 24.73 -0.50 -0.46
C GLY A 165 24.34 0.53 0.62
N GLN A 166 24.05 1.78 0.25
CA GLN A 166 23.68 2.83 1.21
C GLN A 166 22.17 2.92 1.41
N VAL A 167 21.36 2.45 0.45
CA VAL A 167 19.90 2.47 0.53
C VAL A 167 19.40 1.16 1.14
N LEU A 168 19.20 1.17 2.45
CA LEU A 168 18.75 0.01 3.23
C LEU A 168 17.31 0.13 3.72
N ASN A 169 16.65 1.27 3.49
CA ASN A 169 15.27 1.48 3.91
C ASN A 169 14.43 2.09 2.79
N TYR A 170 13.14 1.80 2.79
CA TYR A 170 12.15 2.46 1.95
C TYR A 170 10.99 2.98 2.79
N TYR A 171 10.63 4.24 2.58
CA TYR A 171 9.35 4.74 3.06
C TYR A 171 8.28 4.49 2.02
N ILE A 172 7.15 3.94 2.47
CA ILE A 172 6.00 3.71 1.61
C ILE A 172 4.77 4.40 2.19
N ILE A 173 3.93 4.93 1.30
CA ILE A 173 2.60 5.43 1.65
C ILE A 173 1.59 4.39 1.21
N GLU A 174 0.82 3.90 2.17
CA GLU A 174 -0.25 2.94 1.97
C GLU A 174 -1.61 3.60 2.16
N LYS A 175 -2.52 3.26 1.27
CA LYS A 175 -3.95 3.51 1.38
C LYS A 175 -4.65 2.21 1.72
N TRP A 176 -5.26 2.18 2.89
CA TRP A 176 -6.15 1.11 3.33
C TRP A 176 -7.58 1.55 3.05
N GLU A 177 -8.24 0.84 2.13
CA GLU A 177 -9.56 1.21 1.61
C GLU A 177 -10.54 0.05 1.81
N PHE A 178 -11.69 0.31 2.44
CA PHE A 178 -12.81 -0.62 2.45
C PHE A 178 -13.82 -0.23 1.36
N ASP A 179 -13.81 -1.01 0.29
CA ASP A 179 -14.72 -0.87 -0.84
C ASP A 179 -16.05 -1.58 -0.53
N ARG A 180 -17.15 -0.81 -0.54
CA ARG A 180 -18.50 -1.31 -0.25
C ARG A 180 -19.02 -2.29 -1.31
N ARG A 181 -18.54 -2.18 -2.55
CA ARG A 181 -18.99 -3.04 -3.65
C ARG A 181 -18.35 -4.42 -3.57
N SER A 182 -17.06 -4.46 -3.28
CA SER A 182 -16.33 -5.73 -3.13
C SER A 182 -16.34 -6.28 -1.71
N ASN A 183 -16.78 -5.49 -0.72
CA ASN A 183 -16.83 -5.85 0.71
C ASN A 183 -15.50 -6.39 1.25
N ARG A 184 -14.38 -5.91 0.70
CA ARG A 184 -13.04 -6.32 1.08
C ARG A 184 -12.20 -5.09 1.40
N MET A 185 -11.36 -5.24 2.42
CA MET A 185 -10.23 -4.31 2.62
C MET A 185 -9.23 -4.53 1.50
N LYS A 186 -8.83 -3.44 0.85
CA LYS A 186 -7.75 -3.41 -0.14
C LYS A 186 -6.64 -2.52 0.40
N THR A 187 -5.42 -3.00 0.27
CA THR A 187 -4.20 -2.22 0.49
C THR A 187 -3.69 -1.74 -0.86
N ARG A 188 -3.36 -0.46 -0.96
CA ARG A 188 -2.76 0.13 -2.15
C ARG A 188 -1.56 0.97 -1.76
N VAL A 189 -0.40 0.67 -2.33
CA VAL A 189 0.76 1.56 -2.22
C VAL A 189 0.54 2.75 -3.15
N GLU A 190 0.61 3.95 -2.60
CA GLU A 190 0.46 5.21 -3.34
C GLU A 190 1.80 5.73 -3.84
N ALA A 191 2.82 5.70 -2.98
CA ALA A 191 4.14 6.21 -3.30
C ALA A 191 5.22 5.45 -2.54
N ILE A 192 6.42 5.41 -3.14
CA ILE A 192 7.64 4.82 -2.57
C ILE A 192 8.72 5.91 -2.54
N CYS A 193 9.48 5.97 -1.45
CA CYS A 193 10.63 6.83 -1.26
C CYS A 193 11.82 5.99 -0.78
N PRO A 194 12.91 5.91 -1.57
CA PRO A 194 14.14 5.30 -1.11
C PRO A 194 14.80 6.15 -0.01
N VAL A 195 15.35 5.49 1.02
CA VAL A 195 16.00 6.14 2.16
C VAL A 195 17.44 5.65 2.26
N MET A 196 18.36 6.60 2.18
CA MET A 196 19.79 6.36 2.29
C MET A 196 20.22 6.46 3.75
N LYS A 197 20.93 5.43 4.25
CA LYS A 197 21.58 5.46 5.55
C LYS A 197 23.00 5.98 5.38
N ARG A 198 23.39 6.96 6.19
CA ARG A 198 24.79 7.37 6.36
C ARG A 198 25.18 7.23 7.80
N ALA A 199 26.41 6.80 8.04
CA ALA A 199 27.01 6.88 9.37
C ALA A 199 27.14 8.37 9.73
N GLY A 200 26.40 8.79 10.76
CA GLY A 200 26.55 10.13 11.31
C GLY A 200 27.85 10.24 12.09
N ASP A 201 28.38 11.47 12.18
CA ASP A 201 29.63 11.78 12.90
C ASP A 201 29.66 11.30 14.37
N PHE A 202 28.50 11.02 14.96
CA PHE A 202 28.37 10.57 16.34
C PHE A 202 28.08 9.06 16.50
N GLY A 203 28.34 8.26 15.47
CA GLY A 203 28.14 6.80 15.50
C GLY A 203 26.68 6.35 15.43
N GLY A 204 25.76 7.26 15.09
CA GLY A 204 24.36 6.93 14.81
C GLY A 204 24.10 6.84 13.31
N GLU A 205 23.29 5.88 12.87
CA GLU A 205 22.81 5.82 11.48
C GLU A 205 21.75 6.91 11.24
N ALA A 206 22.09 7.92 10.45
CA ALA A 206 21.14 8.95 10.04
C ALA A 206 20.43 8.52 8.74
N LYS A 207 19.08 8.60 8.76
CA LYS A 207 18.22 8.27 7.63
C LYS A 207 17.97 9.53 6.78
N TYR A 208 18.38 9.48 5.52
CA TYR A 208 18.20 10.55 4.53
C TYR A 208 17.21 10.10 3.45
N PRO A 209 15.92 10.48 3.55
CA PRO A 209 14.95 10.19 2.49
C PRO A 209 15.31 10.93 1.21
N MET A 210 15.23 10.24 0.07
CA MET A 210 15.70 10.80 -1.20
C MET A 210 14.61 11.60 -1.91
N PHE A 211 13.61 10.92 -2.45
CA PHE A 211 12.52 11.51 -3.21
C PHE A 211 11.34 10.54 -3.27
N TRP A 212 10.14 11.07 -3.43
CA TRP A 212 8.94 10.27 -3.64
C TRP A 212 8.68 9.98 -5.10
N VAL A 213 8.23 8.76 -5.37
CA VAL A 213 7.73 8.36 -6.68
C VAL A 213 6.34 7.75 -6.54
N LYS A 214 5.41 8.18 -7.40
CA LYS A 214 4.07 7.61 -7.48
C LYS A 214 4.15 6.15 -7.93
N PHE A 215 3.55 5.26 -7.14
CA PHE A 215 3.59 3.82 -7.40
C PHE A 215 2.92 3.45 -8.73
N ASP A 216 1.82 4.13 -9.09
CA ASP A 216 1.10 3.89 -10.37
C ASP A 216 1.99 4.05 -11.61
N ALA A 217 2.93 5.00 -11.58
CA ALA A 217 3.87 5.23 -12.67
C ALA A 217 5.02 4.20 -12.68
N LEU A 218 5.33 3.61 -11.52
CA LEU A 218 6.37 2.58 -11.36
C LEU A 218 5.90 1.19 -11.76
N ARG A 219 4.61 0.84 -11.57
CA ARG A 219 4.09 -0.52 -11.79
C ARG A 219 4.48 -1.14 -13.14
N PRO A 220 4.42 -0.41 -14.27
CA PRO A 220 4.82 -0.98 -15.56
C PRO A 220 6.29 -1.43 -15.61
N PHE A 221 7.17 -0.79 -14.85
CA PHE A 221 8.58 -1.17 -14.76
C PHE A 221 8.77 -2.32 -13.75
N LEU A 222 8.06 -2.28 -12.63
CA LEU A 222 8.12 -3.32 -11.59
C LEU A 222 7.52 -4.66 -12.06
N ALA A 223 6.52 -4.63 -12.94
CA ALA A 223 5.88 -5.83 -13.49
C ALA A 223 6.82 -6.67 -14.36
N HIS A 224 7.86 -6.08 -14.92
CA HIS A 224 8.86 -6.80 -15.70
C HIS A 224 9.94 -7.46 -14.84
N GLN A 225 10.06 -7.04 -13.58
CA GLN A 225 11.11 -7.51 -12.69
C GLN A 225 10.57 -8.58 -11.76
N TYR A 226 11.07 -9.79 -11.94
CA TYR A 226 10.73 -10.94 -11.11
C TYR A 226 11.69 -11.08 -9.95
N VAL A 227 11.14 -11.38 -8.78
CA VAL A 227 11.89 -11.54 -7.54
C VAL A 227 11.61 -12.88 -6.89
N PHE A 228 12.63 -13.38 -6.17
CA PHE A 228 12.50 -14.53 -5.30
C PHE A 228 11.95 -14.05 -3.96
N VAL A 229 10.80 -14.58 -3.56
CA VAL A 229 10.15 -14.18 -2.30
C VAL A 229 10.57 -15.11 -1.14
N ASN A 230 10.82 -16.38 -1.44
CA ASN A 230 11.16 -17.40 -0.45
C ASN A 230 12.38 -18.20 -0.90
N ASP A 231 13.29 -18.49 0.03
CA ASP A 231 14.47 -19.33 -0.21
C ASP A 231 14.10 -20.80 -0.52
N ASP A 232 12.96 -21.24 -0.01
CA ASP A 232 12.45 -22.61 -0.23
C ASP A 232 11.95 -22.82 -1.67
N ASN A 233 11.46 -21.75 -2.32
CA ASN A 233 10.90 -21.82 -3.67
C ASN A 233 11.54 -20.76 -4.57
N ASN A 234 12.63 -21.15 -5.21
CA ASN A 234 13.43 -20.32 -6.10
C ASN A 234 12.84 -20.18 -7.52
N ILE A 235 11.55 -20.50 -7.71
CA ILE A 235 10.89 -20.20 -8.99
C ILE A 235 10.44 -18.74 -8.95
N PRO A 236 10.83 -17.90 -9.94
CA PRO A 236 10.43 -16.50 -10.00
C PRO A 236 8.96 -16.39 -10.41
N GLN A 237 8.05 -16.59 -9.45
CA GLN A 237 6.60 -16.59 -9.66
C GLN A 237 5.98 -15.19 -9.53
N TYR A 238 6.63 -14.31 -8.79
CA TYR A 238 6.09 -13.00 -8.45
C TYR A 238 6.94 -11.88 -9.05
N SER A 239 6.27 -10.91 -9.66
CA SER A 239 6.91 -9.65 -10.02
C SER A 239 7.01 -8.72 -8.81
N LEU A 240 7.87 -7.70 -8.88
CA LEU A 240 7.89 -6.63 -7.87
C LEU A 240 6.54 -5.92 -7.74
N ASP A 241 5.76 -5.80 -8.83
CA ASP A 241 4.41 -5.24 -8.73
C ASP A 241 3.47 -6.16 -7.94
N ASP A 242 3.54 -7.48 -8.15
CA ASP A 242 2.75 -8.45 -7.39
C ASP A 242 3.14 -8.45 -5.92
N TYR A 243 4.43 -8.32 -5.61
CA TYR A 243 4.96 -8.21 -4.24
C TYR A 243 4.27 -7.11 -3.43
N PHE A 244 4.18 -5.90 -3.98
CA PHE A 244 3.48 -4.79 -3.34
C PHE A 244 1.97 -4.94 -3.38
N THR A 245 1.41 -5.51 -4.45
CA THR A 245 -0.04 -5.71 -4.58
C THR A 245 -0.58 -6.71 -3.56
N LEU A 246 0.17 -7.77 -3.31
CA LEU A 246 -0.17 -8.83 -2.36
C LEU A 246 0.18 -8.46 -0.91
N GLY A 247 0.94 -7.38 -0.71
CA GLY A 247 1.37 -6.94 0.62
C GLY A 247 2.34 -7.93 1.27
N MET A 248 3.26 -8.50 0.50
CA MET A 248 4.26 -9.47 0.98
C MET A 248 5.45 -8.84 1.71
N TYR A 249 5.31 -7.58 2.15
CA TYR A 249 6.36 -6.82 2.81
C TYR A 249 6.01 -6.53 4.26
N GLU A 250 7.03 -6.33 5.09
CA GLU A 250 6.87 -5.95 6.49
C GLU A 250 7.41 -4.55 6.75
N GLY A 251 6.61 -3.70 7.37
CA GLY A 251 7.01 -2.32 7.68
C GLY A 251 6.45 -1.80 8.97
N GLU A 252 7.29 -1.08 9.72
CA GLU A 252 6.88 -0.39 10.93
C GLU A 252 6.16 0.92 10.57
N ILE A 253 5.04 1.19 11.24
CA ILE A 253 4.28 2.41 11.01
C ILE A 253 4.99 3.58 11.69
N TYR A 254 5.70 4.42 10.91
CA TYR A 254 6.40 5.58 11.46
C TYR A 254 5.53 6.84 11.49
N LYS A 255 4.52 6.93 10.62
CA LYS A 255 3.59 8.07 10.55
C LYS A 255 2.22 7.59 10.09
N THR A 256 1.18 8.24 10.58
CA THR A 256 -0.18 8.05 10.08
C THR A 256 -0.73 9.39 9.65
N ARG A 257 -1.67 9.40 8.71
CA ARG A 257 -2.38 10.64 8.38
C ARG A 257 -3.24 11.05 9.57
N ASN A 258 -2.73 11.99 10.32
CA ASN A 258 -3.35 12.59 11.49
C ASN A 258 -3.59 14.09 11.25
N LEU A 259 -4.50 14.67 12.04
CA LEU A 259 -4.86 16.09 11.95
C LEU A 259 -3.65 17.02 12.22
N LYS A 260 -2.76 16.59 13.14
CA LYS A 260 -1.58 17.36 13.54
C LYS A 260 -0.35 17.13 12.65
N ASN A 261 -0.44 16.21 11.69
CA ASN A 261 0.68 15.79 10.83
C ASN A 261 1.96 15.36 11.57
N LEU A 262 1.82 14.84 12.79
CA LEU A 262 2.95 14.40 13.63
C LEU A 262 3.32 12.95 13.33
N SER A 263 4.61 12.62 13.44
CA SER A 263 5.07 11.25 13.38
C SER A 263 4.63 10.45 14.62
N MET A 264 4.66 9.13 14.54
CA MET A 264 4.36 8.26 15.69
C MET A 264 5.34 8.50 16.85
N ALA A 265 6.61 8.78 16.54
CA ALA A 265 7.63 9.11 17.55
C ALA A 265 7.35 10.45 18.26
N GLN A 266 6.79 11.44 17.55
CA GLN A 266 6.41 12.72 18.15
C GLN A 266 5.14 12.60 19.00
N MET A 267 4.20 11.73 18.61
CA MET A 267 2.97 11.49 19.38
C MET A 267 3.21 10.62 20.62
N TYR A 268 4.10 9.64 20.50
CA TYR A 268 4.44 8.68 21.55
C TYR A 268 5.97 8.67 21.70
N PRO A 269 6.52 9.54 22.57
CA PRO A 269 7.96 9.58 22.83
C PRO A 269 8.49 8.28 23.44
N ASP A 270 7.68 7.63 24.28
CA ASP A 270 8.03 6.36 24.92
C ASP A 270 7.93 5.20 23.91
N GLU A 271 8.99 4.39 23.82
CA GLU A 271 9.10 3.34 22.81
C GLU A 271 8.06 2.23 22.96
N ASP A 272 7.77 1.80 24.19
CA ASP A 272 6.78 0.75 24.47
C ASP A 272 5.37 1.19 24.08
N MET A 273 5.01 2.43 24.42
CA MET A 273 3.72 3.02 24.05
C MET A 273 3.60 3.21 22.55
N ARG A 274 4.71 3.59 21.89
CA ARG A 274 4.78 3.72 20.42
C ARG A 274 4.55 2.37 19.74
N LYS A 275 5.22 1.30 20.19
CA LYS A 275 5.03 -0.06 19.66
C LYS A 275 3.60 -0.55 19.87
N GLN A 276 3.06 -0.38 21.08
CA GLN A 276 1.67 -0.74 21.36
C GLN A 276 0.67 0.02 20.47
N ALA A 277 0.92 1.30 20.21
CA ALA A 277 0.09 2.10 19.32
C ALA A 277 0.21 1.63 17.85
N GLN A 278 1.42 1.31 17.38
CA GLN A 278 1.67 0.74 16.05
C GLN A 278 0.92 -0.59 15.89
N ASP A 279 1.07 -1.53 16.83
CA ASP A 279 0.43 -2.84 16.81
C ASP A 279 -1.10 -2.72 16.87
N SER A 280 -1.61 -1.82 17.70
CA SER A 280 -3.06 -1.54 17.80
C SER A 280 -3.63 -1.01 16.49
N ILE A 281 -2.89 -0.13 15.80
CA ILE A 281 -3.29 0.38 14.49
C ILE A 281 -3.26 -0.75 13.46
N ASP A 282 -2.20 -1.54 13.40
CA ASP A 282 -2.07 -2.63 12.43
C ASP A 282 -3.16 -3.70 12.61
N ASN A 283 -3.41 -4.07 13.87
CA ASN A 283 -4.47 -5.00 14.24
C ASN A 283 -5.86 -4.48 13.83
N ARG A 284 -6.13 -3.18 14.05
CA ARG A 284 -7.39 -2.56 13.63
C ARG A 284 -7.58 -2.60 12.11
N LEU A 285 -6.51 -2.40 11.33
CA LEU A 285 -6.59 -2.43 9.87
C LEU A 285 -6.88 -3.83 9.34
N ARG A 286 -6.13 -4.83 9.82
CA ARG A 286 -6.29 -6.24 9.43
C ARG A 286 -7.65 -6.80 9.83
N ASN A 287 -8.21 -6.33 10.95
CA ASN A 287 -9.49 -6.82 11.48
C ASN A 287 -10.70 -5.94 11.18
N TYR A 288 -10.55 -4.80 10.50
CA TYR A 288 -11.66 -3.86 10.24
C TYR A 288 -12.88 -4.56 9.60
N GLY A 289 -12.64 -5.43 8.63
CA GLY A 289 -13.71 -6.13 7.91
C GLY A 289 -14.40 -7.23 8.72
N LYS A 290 -13.76 -7.80 9.73
CA LYS A 290 -14.29 -8.97 10.47
C LYS A 290 -15.51 -8.62 11.32
N ASN A 291 -15.54 -7.42 11.87
CA ASN A 291 -16.63 -6.97 12.75
C ASN A 291 -17.86 -6.47 11.98
N LEU A 292 -17.80 -6.36 10.65
CA LEU A 292 -18.93 -5.91 9.82
C LEU A 292 -19.94 -7.04 9.56
N TRP A 293 -19.53 -8.29 9.74
CA TRP A 293 -20.35 -9.47 9.45
C TRP A 293 -20.70 -10.24 10.72
N VAL A 294 -21.83 -10.92 10.69
CA VAL A 294 -22.19 -11.87 11.75
C VAL A 294 -21.32 -13.11 11.57
N PRO A 295 -20.54 -13.53 12.58
CA PRO A 295 -19.75 -14.75 12.50
C PRO A 295 -20.62 -15.95 12.16
N THR A 296 -20.09 -16.87 11.37
CA THR A 296 -20.78 -18.14 11.10
C THR A 296 -20.98 -18.91 12.41
N ARG A 297 -21.94 -19.84 12.44
CA ARG A 297 -22.24 -20.62 13.66
C ARG A 297 -20.99 -21.34 14.21
N GLU A 298 -20.15 -21.86 13.34
CA GLU A 298 -18.91 -22.53 13.70
C GLU A 298 -17.89 -21.56 14.32
N GLU A 299 -17.70 -20.39 13.70
CA GLU A 299 -16.83 -19.35 14.25
C GLU A 299 -17.34 -18.81 15.59
N TYR A 300 -18.66 -18.69 15.75
CA TYR A 300 -19.28 -18.26 17.00
C TYR A 300 -19.08 -19.29 18.12
N LEU A 301 -19.24 -20.59 17.84
CA LEU A 301 -18.95 -21.65 18.80
C LEU A 301 -17.47 -21.67 19.16
N ALA A 302 -16.57 -21.54 18.17
CA ALA A 302 -15.13 -21.45 18.42
C ALA A 302 -14.75 -20.20 19.25
N GLN A 303 -15.43 -19.06 19.04
CA GLN A 303 -15.27 -17.89 19.90
C GLN A 303 -15.73 -18.16 21.33
N LYS A 304 -16.88 -18.82 21.49
CA LYS A 304 -17.42 -19.22 22.81
C LYS A 304 -16.48 -20.18 23.55
N GLU A 305 -15.94 -21.18 22.86
CA GLU A 305 -14.98 -22.12 23.43
C GLU A 305 -13.71 -21.40 23.89
N LYS A 306 -13.16 -20.50 23.05
CA LYS A 306 -11.99 -19.67 23.43
C LYS A 306 -12.27 -18.76 24.62
N GLU A 307 -13.45 -18.13 24.66
CA GLU A 307 -13.89 -17.32 25.81
C GLU A 307 -13.98 -18.16 27.09
N GLU A 308 -14.51 -19.38 26.99
CA GLU A 308 -14.61 -20.31 28.12
C GLU A 308 -13.24 -20.82 28.57
N GLU A 309 -12.32 -21.11 27.66
CA GLU A 309 -10.94 -21.48 27.98
C GLU A 309 -10.19 -20.35 28.67
N LEU A 310 -10.33 -19.12 28.17
CA LEU A 310 -9.78 -17.92 28.82
C LEU A 310 -10.43 -17.67 30.19
N ALA A 311 -11.75 -17.85 30.30
CA ALA A 311 -12.43 -17.74 31.58
C ALA A 311 -12.00 -18.83 32.57
N LYS A 312 -11.75 -20.06 32.08
CA LYS A 312 -11.22 -21.17 32.87
C LYS A 312 -9.77 -20.91 33.30
N SER A 313 -8.92 -20.34 32.45
CA SER A 313 -7.53 -20.00 32.81
C SER A 313 -7.45 -18.82 33.79
N ILE A 314 -8.34 -17.84 33.65
CA ILE A 314 -8.48 -16.74 34.61
C ILE A 314 -9.06 -17.26 35.94
N ALA A 315 -10.04 -18.18 35.89
CA ALA A 315 -10.66 -18.78 37.08
C ALA A 315 -9.75 -19.79 37.79
N SER A 316 -8.85 -20.48 37.06
CA SER A 316 -7.82 -21.35 37.64
C SER A 316 -6.69 -20.57 38.31
N GLY A 317 -6.70 -19.23 38.24
CA GLY A 317 -5.83 -18.39 39.06
C GLY A 317 -4.36 -18.39 38.63
N ASP A 318 -4.02 -18.89 37.44
CA ASP A 318 -2.68 -18.76 36.85
C ASP A 318 -2.49 -17.37 36.22
N THR A 319 -2.71 -16.34 37.03
CA THR A 319 -2.13 -15.02 36.78
C THR A 319 -0.78 -14.97 37.49
N ILE A 320 0.26 -15.50 36.83
CA ILE A 320 1.63 -15.07 37.11
C ILE A 320 1.93 -13.93 36.12
N PRO A 321 2.03 -12.67 36.57
CA PRO A 321 2.58 -11.60 35.76
C PRO A 321 4.10 -11.82 35.70
N GLY A 322 4.56 -12.34 34.57
CA GLY A 322 5.97 -12.42 34.20
C GLY A 322 6.58 -13.81 34.31
N ARG A 323 7.27 -14.21 33.21
CA ARG A 323 8.17 -15.37 33.05
C ARG A 323 7.41 -16.67 32.66
N THR A 324 7.68 -17.39 31.57
CA THR A 324 8.70 -17.40 30.50
C THR A 324 8.28 -18.47 29.48
N MET A 325 8.53 -18.22 28.19
CA MET A 325 9.36 -19.14 27.39
C MET A 325 10.37 -18.28 26.60
N VAL A 326 11.45 -17.90 27.27
CA VAL A 326 12.72 -17.55 26.62
C VAL A 326 13.82 -18.25 27.40
N ALA A 327 14.72 -18.86 26.64
CA ALA A 327 15.82 -19.71 27.03
C ALA A 327 16.84 -19.04 27.98
N GLU A 328 17.68 -19.91 28.52
CA GLU A 328 18.68 -19.75 29.59
C GLU A 328 19.59 -18.51 29.52
N SER A 329 19.75 -17.84 30.66
CA SER A 329 21.07 -17.54 31.27
C SER A 329 20.91 -16.88 32.65
N LYS A 330 21.77 -17.32 33.58
CA LYS A 330 21.91 -16.87 34.97
C LYS A 330 22.51 -15.44 34.96
N THR A 331 22.20 -14.48 35.84
CA THR A 331 22.54 -14.43 37.28
C THR A 331 21.92 -13.21 38.00
N VAL A 332 21.21 -13.46 39.11
CA VAL A 332 21.18 -12.79 40.44
C VAL A 332 21.45 -11.26 40.58
N LYS A 333 20.49 -10.52 41.19
CA LYS A 333 20.59 -9.91 42.54
C LYS A 333 19.23 -9.37 43.06
N LYS A 334 18.93 -9.70 44.33
CA LYS A 334 17.77 -9.30 45.14
C LYS A 334 17.99 -7.90 45.74
N SER A 335 16.90 -7.15 45.95
CA SER A 335 16.71 -6.33 47.15
C SER A 335 15.23 -6.20 47.50
N SER A 336 14.94 -6.52 48.76
CA SER A 336 13.65 -6.57 49.44
C SER A 336 13.04 -5.19 49.72
N ALA A 337 11.72 -5.05 49.58
CA ALA A 337 10.94 -4.12 50.41
C ALA A 337 9.51 -4.63 50.61
N ARG A 338 9.03 -4.42 51.83
CA ARG A 338 7.92 -5.11 52.50
C ARG A 338 6.57 -4.46 52.19
N THR A 339 5.56 -5.33 52.08
CA THR A 339 4.10 -5.16 52.10
C THR A 339 3.53 -3.93 52.81
N ARG A 340 2.55 -3.27 52.17
CA ARG A 340 1.35 -2.73 52.86
C ARG A 340 0.09 -3.03 52.04
N LYS A 341 -0.74 -3.90 52.62
CA LYS A 341 -2.06 -4.35 52.16
C LYS A 341 -3.09 -3.28 52.55
N ARG A 342 -3.81 -2.68 51.59
CA ARG A 342 -5.07 -1.96 51.85
C ARG A 342 -6.18 -2.69 51.12
N THR A 343 -7.00 -3.40 51.88
CA THR A 343 -8.27 -3.99 51.46
C THR A 343 -9.32 -2.90 51.34
N SER A 344 -9.80 -2.63 50.12
CA SER A 344 -11.06 -1.94 49.90
C SER A 344 -12.06 -2.92 49.29
N THR A 345 -13.05 -3.29 50.10
CA THR A 345 -14.21 -4.10 49.71
C THR A 345 -15.10 -3.30 48.76
N ALA A 346 -14.99 -3.55 47.45
CA ALA A 346 -15.94 -3.04 46.47
C ALA A 346 -17.15 -3.99 46.36
N LYS A 347 -18.34 -3.43 46.57
CA LYS A 347 -19.64 -4.12 46.53
C LYS A 347 -19.90 -4.74 45.16
N LYS A 348 -20.19 -6.04 45.15
CA LYS A 348 -20.67 -6.82 43.99
C LYS A 348 -22.03 -6.27 43.53
N ALA A 349 -22.09 -5.69 42.33
CA ALA A 349 -23.35 -5.30 41.70
C ALA A 349 -24.13 -6.57 41.28
N LYS A 350 -25.41 -6.66 41.68
CA LYS A 350 -26.31 -7.75 41.31
C LYS A 350 -26.61 -7.71 39.81
N ALA A 351 -26.28 -8.77 39.09
CA ALA A 351 -26.76 -8.99 37.73
C ALA A 351 -28.27 -9.25 37.74
N ARG A 352 -29.01 -8.51 36.91
CA ARG A 352 -30.45 -8.69 36.67
C ARG A 352 -30.65 -9.96 35.85
N LYS A 353 -31.34 -10.96 36.42
CA LYS A 353 -31.82 -12.16 35.72
C LYS A 353 -32.87 -11.74 34.67
N VAL A 354 -32.56 -11.92 33.38
CA VAL A 354 -33.57 -11.86 32.32
C VAL A 354 -34.37 -13.15 32.35
N LYS A 355 -35.70 -13.06 32.51
CA LYS A 355 -36.62 -14.20 32.46
C LYS A 355 -36.66 -14.75 31.02
N SER A 356 -36.28 -16.00 30.83
CA SER A 356 -36.65 -16.79 29.65
C SER A 356 -38.08 -17.31 29.85
N SER A 357 -39.01 -16.83 29.03
CA SER A 357 -40.32 -17.47 28.88
C SER A 357 -40.17 -18.67 27.96
N SER A 358 -40.20 -19.86 28.55
CA SER A 358 -40.43 -21.13 27.87
C SER A 358 -41.86 -21.16 27.32
N SER A 359 -42.02 -21.11 26.00
CA SER A 359 -43.26 -21.54 25.33
C SER A 359 -43.00 -22.88 24.65
N ASN A 360 -43.46 -23.94 25.31
CA ASN A 360 -43.58 -25.28 24.75
C ASN A 360 -44.62 -25.26 23.61
N GLN A 361 -44.25 -25.76 22.43
CA GLN A 361 -45.20 -26.01 21.33
C GLN A 361 -46.23 -27.10 21.71
N PRO A 362 -47.30 -27.21 20.91
CA PRO A 362 -47.40 -28.46 20.15
C PRO A 362 -47.62 -28.25 18.64
N ASN A 363 -47.05 -29.19 17.89
CA ASN A 363 -47.18 -29.42 16.46
C ASN A 363 -48.63 -29.36 15.96
N SER A 364 -48.86 -28.62 14.87
CA SER A 364 -49.96 -28.92 13.94
C SER A 364 -49.45 -28.79 12.50
N SER A 365 -49.38 -29.94 11.85
CA SER A 365 -49.14 -30.15 10.43
C SER A 365 -50.12 -29.39 9.54
N ALA A 366 -49.61 -28.55 8.63
CA ALA A 366 -50.37 -28.09 7.47
C ALA A 366 -49.43 -27.76 6.30
N THR A 367 -49.15 -28.77 5.48
CA THR A 367 -48.68 -28.62 4.10
C THR A 367 -49.75 -27.91 3.27
N LYS A 368 -49.44 -26.75 2.67
CA LYS A 368 -50.23 -26.22 1.54
C LYS A 368 -49.32 -25.73 0.42
N SER A 369 -49.36 -26.52 -0.64
CA SER A 369 -48.68 -26.40 -1.92
C SER A 369 -49.33 -25.39 -2.87
N VAL A 370 -48.50 -24.71 -3.66
CA VAL A 370 -48.73 -24.19 -5.04
C VAL A 370 -49.82 -23.11 -5.22
N ARG A 371 -49.40 -21.89 -5.63
CA ARG A 371 -49.77 -21.35 -6.95
C ARG A 371 -48.94 -20.12 -7.36
N ARG A 372 -48.14 -20.37 -8.40
CA ARG A 372 -47.51 -19.43 -9.33
C ARG A 372 -48.59 -18.54 -9.97
N ARG A 373 -48.43 -17.21 -9.95
CA ARG A 373 -49.09 -16.32 -10.91
C ARG A 373 -48.07 -15.33 -11.48
N LYS A 374 -47.69 -15.60 -12.73
CA LYS A 374 -47.30 -14.56 -13.70
C LYS A 374 -48.54 -13.71 -13.99
N ARG A 375 -48.35 -12.40 -14.05
CA ARG A 375 -48.82 -11.58 -15.18
C ARG A 375 -47.77 -10.55 -15.47
#